data_AF-A0AAV5KQR8-F1
#
_entry.id   AF-A0AAV5KQR8-F1
#
_cell.length_a   1.000
_cell.length_b   1.000
_cell.length_c   1.000
_cell.angle_alpha   90.00
_cell.angle_beta   90.00
_cell.angle_gamma   90.00
#
_symmetry.space_group_name_H-M   'P 1'
#
loop_
_entity.id
_entity.type
_entity.pdbx_description
1 polymer ?
#
loop_
_entity_poly.entity_id
_entity_poly.type
_entity_poly.pdbx_seq_one_letter_code
_entity_poly.pdbx_strand_id
1 'polypeptide(L)'
;MAGGSKKRRREEKGERKHEKEGITPLNVKHWLQRYKLFSRHDEGLRMDEEGWYSVTPEEIAIGHAERCGGGLVIDCFSGVGGTAIQFARL
;
A
#
# COMPACT_ATOMS: atom_id res chain seq x y z
N MET A 1 -4.61 32.76 34.51
CA MET A 1 -5.53 31.88 33.76
C MET A 1 -4.72 31.17 32.66
N ALA A 2 -4.30 29.93 32.88
CA ALA A 2 -3.45 29.17 31.94
C ALA A 2 -4.18 27.90 31.48
N GLY A 3 -5.08 28.04 30.49
CA GLY A 3 -5.93 26.94 29.99
C GLY A 3 -5.88 26.69 28.47
N GLY A 4 -5.13 27.49 27.70
CA GLY A 4 -5.21 27.48 26.23
C GLY A 4 -4.40 26.40 25.50
N SER A 5 -3.24 25.99 26.04
CA SER A 5 -2.30 25.16 25.28
C SER A 5 -2.67 23.68 25.22
N LYS A 6 -3.40 23.14 26.21
CA LYS A 6 -3.83 21.74 26.20
C LYS A 6 -4.96 21.47 25.19
N LYS A 7 -5.81 22.46 24.92
CA LYS A 7 -6.95 22.35 23.99
C LYS A 7 -6.46 22.30 22.54
N ARG A 8 -5.56 23.22 22.15
CA ARG A 8 -4.94 23.27 20.82
C ARG A 8 -4.18 21.98 20.46
N ARG A 9 -3.40 21.42 21.40
CA ARG A 9 -2.67 20.16 21.18
C ARG A 9 -3.59 18.94 21.02
N ARG A 10 -4.83 19.03 21.51
CA ARG A 10 -5.85 17.96 21.41
C ARG A 10 -6.63 18.09 20.10
N GLU A 11 -6.86 19.31 19.63
CA GLU A 11 -7.47 19.65 18.33
C GLU A 11 -6.53 19.27 17.16
N GLU A 12 -5.22 19.62 17.22
CA GLU A 12 -4.22 19.19 16.21
C GLU A 12 -4.02 17.67 16.14
N LYS A 13 -4.27 16.95 17.24
CA LYS A 13 -4.31 15.48 17.28
C LYS A 13 -5.60 14.91 16.69
N GLY A 14 -6.69 15.66 16.75
CA GLY A 14 -7.97 15.34 16.12
C GLY A 14 -7.92 15.57 14.60
N GLU A 15 -7.26 16.63 14.15
CA GLU A 15 -7.15 17.00 12.72
C GLU A 15 -6.16 16.14 11.94
N ARG A 16 -5.13 15.57 12.58
CA ARG A 16 -4.29 14.52 11.98
C ARG A 16 -5.04 13.22 11.69
N LYS A 17 -6.31 13.11 12.08
CA LYS A 17 -7.24 12.11 11.58
C LYS A 17 -7.92 12.56 10.28
N HIS A 18 -7.23 13.27 9.40
CA HIS A 18 -7.54 13.19 7.98
C HIS A 18 -7.40 11.73 7.56
N GLU A 19 -8.51 11.02 7.72
CA GLU A 19 -9.04 9.97 6.87
C GLU A 19 -8.15 9.76 5.66
N LYS A 20 -7.21 8.82 5.82
CA LYS A 20 -6.67 8.13 4.66
C LYS A 20 -7.83 7.31 4.14
N GLU A 21 -8.50 7.80 3.11
CA GLU A 21 -9.59 7.11 2.44
C GLU A 21 -9.20 5.63 2.25
N GLY A 22 -10.05 4.72 2.71
CA GLY A 22 -9.83 3.28 2.56
C GLY A 22 -8.98 2.59 3.64
N ILE A 23 -8.52 3.28 4.69
CA ILE A 23 -7.79 2.63 5.81
C ILE A 23 -8.71 2.32 6.98
N THR A 24 -8.81 1.03 7.30
CA THR A 24 -9.65 0.48 8.38
C THR A 24 -8.76 -0.19 9.43
N PRO A 25 -9.30 -0.51 10.63
CA PRO A 25 -8.55 -1.30 11.62
C PRO A 25 -8.06 -2.66 11.08
N LEU A 26 -8.70 -3.21 10.04
CA LEU A 26 -8.34 -4.50 9.47
C LEU A 26 -7.09 -4.41 8.57
N ASN A 27 -6.92 -3.31 7.83
CA ASN A 27 -5.80 -3.15 6.90
C ASN A 27 -4.65 -2.26 7.43
N VAL A 28 -4.77 -1.71 8.65
CA VAL A 28 -3.76 -0.83 9.24
C VAL A 28 -2.36 -1.45 9.28
N LYS A 29 -2.26 -2.77 9.53
CA LYS A 29 -0.99 -3.51 9.47
C LYS A 29 -0.32 -3.39 8.10
N HIS A 30 -1.10 -3.59 7.03
CA HIS A 30 -0.63 -3.54 5.65
C HIS A 30 -0.31 -2.10 5.23
N TRP A 31 -1.12 -1.13 5.66
CA TRP A 31 -0.84 0.30 5.47
C TRP A 31 0.51 0.74 6.06
N LEU A 32 0.83 0.28 7.28
CA LEU A 32 2.12 0.57 7.92
C LEU A 32 3.31 -0.04 7.14
N GLN A 33 3.06 -1.10 6.37
CA GLN A 33 4.03 -1.80 5.54
C GLN A 33 3.90 -1.46 4.05
N ARG A 34 3.12 -0.44 3.68
CA ARG A 34 2.76 -0.17 2.28
C ARG A 34 3.94 -0.03 1.32
N TYR A 35 5.09 0.47 1.77
CA TYR A 35 6.30 0.56 0.94
C TYR A 35 7.00 -0.78 0.69
N LYS A 36 6.66 -1.83 1.43
CA LYS A 36 7.05 -3.21 1.11
C LYS A 36 6.12 -3.82 0.06
N LEU A 37 4.86 -3.37 0.02
CA LEU A 37 3.90 -3.81 -0.99
C LEU A 37 4.21 -3.14 -2.33
N PHE A 38 4.41 -1.82 -2.31
CA PHE A 38 4.85 -1.01 -3.44
C PHE A 38 5.80 0.09 -2.97
N SER A 39 7.06 0.05 -3.40
CA SER A 39 8.09 1.06 -3.11
C SER A 39 7.64 2.47 -3.54
N ARG A 40 6.92 2.55 -4.67
CA ARG A 40 6.35 3.79 -5.24
C ARG A 40 4.89 4.02 -4.83
N HIS A 41 4.52 3.63 -3.60
CA HIS A 41 3.14 3.74 -3.11
C HIS A 41 2.54 5.16 -3.24
N ASP A 42 3.34 6.21 -2.99
CA ASP A 42 2.84 7.58 -2.97
C ASP A 42 2.71 8.23 -4.36
N GLU A 43 3.02 7.49 -5.43
CA GLU A 43 2.96 7.97 -6.81
C GLU A 43 1.60 7.71 -7.48
N GLY A 44 0.51 7.87 -6.72
CA GLY A 44 -0.85 7.69 -7.21
C GLY A 44 -1.34 6.24 -7.23
N LEU A 45 -0.70 5.34 -6.46
CA LEU A 45 -1.15 3.97 -6.32
C LEU A 45 -2.54 3.92 -5.68
N ARG A 46 -3.43 3.11 -6.24
CA ARG A 46 -4.78 2.87 -5.72
C ARG A 46 -4.88 1.43 -5.26
N MET A 47 -5.41 1.24 -4.06
CA MET A 47 -5.63 -0.08 -3.47
C MET A 47 -7.12 -0.21 -3.14
N ASP A 48 -7.68 -1.36 -3.49
CA ASP A 48 -8.98 -1.78 -2.96
C ASP A 48 -8.81 -2.49 -1.61
N GLU A 49 -9.92 -2.90 -1.00
CA GLU A 49 -9.89 -3.56 0.30
C GLU A 49 -9.16 -4.91 0.24
N GLU A 50 -9.40 -5.70 -0.81
CA GLU A 50 -8.82 -7.04 -0.98
C GLU A 50 -7.30 -6.98 -1.24
N GLY A 51 -6.85 -6.03 -2.06
CA GLY A 51 -5.46 -5.85 -2.43
C GLY A 51 -4.54 -5.68 -1.22
N TRP A 52 -5.01 -5.09 -0.12
CA TRP A 52 -4.21 -4.97 1.11
C TRP A 52 -3.77 -6.32 1.67
N TYR A 53 -4.54 -7.38 1.44
CA TYR A 53 -4.28 -8.73 1.96
C TYR A 53 -3.71 -9.68 0.92
N SER A 54 -4.05 -9.47 -0.36
CA SER A 54 -3.71 -10.40 -1.44
C SER A 54 -2.46 -9.99 -2.23
N VAL A 55 -2.08 -8.71 -2.22
CA VAL A 55 -0.95 -8.26 -3.05
C VAL A 55 0.36 -8.90 -2.58
N THR A 56 1.11 -9.43 -3.54
CA THR A 56 2.46 -9.96 -3.29
C THR A 56 3.42 -8.78 -3.04
N PRO A 57 4.20 -8.78 -1.94
CA PRO A 57 5.22 -7.75 -1.70
C PRO A 57 6.17 -7.59 -2.89
N GLU A 58 6.55 -6.35 -3.22
CA GLU A 58 7.29 -6.01 -4.44
C GLU A 58 8.58 -6.84 -4.60
N GLU A 59 9.33 -7.03 -3.51
CA GLU A 59 10.58 -7.80 -3.52
C GLU A 59 10.36 -9.27 -3.91
N ILE A 60 9.25 -9.88 -3.48
CA ILE A 60 8.91 -11.26 -3.84
C ILE A 60 8.46 -11.32 -5.31
N ALA A 61 7.67 -10.34 -5.75
CA ALA A 61 7.24 -10.25 -7.14
C ALA A 61 8.42 -10.07 -8.12
N ILE A 62 9.43 -9.28 -7.76
CA ILE A 62 10.68 -9.15 -8.53
C ILE A 62 11.35 -10.52 -8.67
N GLY A 63 11.52 -11.26 -7.57
CA GLY A 63 12.13 -12.58 -7.60
C GLY A 63 11.36 -13.60 -8.48
N HIS A 64 10.03 -13.49 -8.58
CA HIS A 64 9.24 -14.28 -9.52
C HIS A 64 9.49 -13.87 -10.96
N ALA A 65 9.50 -12.57 -11.24
CA ALA A 65 9.75 -12.04 -12.58
C ALA A 65 11.15 -12.43 -13.10
N GLU A 66 12.18 -12.31 -12.27
CA GLU A 66 13.56 -12.66 -12.64
C GLU A 66 13.74 -14.16 -12.99
N ARG A 67 12.96 -15.04 -12.35
CA ARG A 67 13.07 -16.49 -12.53
C ARG A 67 12.18 -17.05 -13.63
N CYS A 68 11.00 -16.45 -13.82
CA CYS A 68 9.95 -16.98 -14.67
C CYS A 68 9.60 -16.07 -15.87
N GLY A 69 10.25 -14.91 -15.98
CA GLY A 69 10.05 -13.95 -17.06
C GLY A 69 10.68 -14.39 -18.38
N GLY A 70 10.53 -13.54 -19.40
CA GLY A 70 11.07 -13.78 -20.75
C GLY A 70 10.01 -14.36 -21.70
N GLY A 71 9.21 -13.47 -22.28
CA GLY A 71 8.19 -13.81 -23.29
C GLY A 71 6.80 -13.27 -22.93
N LEU A 72 5.77 -13.99 -23.36
CA LEU A 72 4.37 -13.65 -23.06
C LEU A 72 3.95 -14.33 -21.75
N VAL A 73 3.58 -13.53 -20.75
CA VAL A 73 3.11 -14.00 -19.43
C VAL A 73 1.60 -13.79 -19.32
N ILE A 74 0.90 -14.79 -18.77
CA ILE A 74 -0.51 -14.71 -18.41
C ILE A 74 -0.61 -14.71 -16.89
N ASP A 75 -1.05 -13.59 -16.31
CA ASP A 75 -1.42 -13.51 -14.90
C ASP A 75 -2.93 -13.72 -14.76
N CYS A 76 -3.33 -14.94 -14.38
CA CYS A 76 -4.74 -15.32 -14.26
C CYS A 76 -5.46 -14.66 -13.07
N PHE A 77 -4.72 -14.12 -12.09
CA PHE A 77 -5.26 -13.57 -10.84
C PHE A 77 -4.45 -12.35 -10.41
N SER A 78 -4.37 -11.35 -11.29
CA SER A 78 -3.46 -10.21 -11.11
C SER A 78 -3.80 -9.30 -9.93
N GLY A 79 -5.05 -9.29 -9.47
CA GLY A 79 -5.52 -8.42 -8.39
C GLY A 79 -5.19 -6.94 -8.69
N VAL A 80 -4.57 -6.25 -7.72
CA VAL A 80 -4.08 -4.87 -7.89
C VAL A 80 -2.78 -4.76 -8.70
N GLY A 81 -2.27 -5.88 -9.24
CA GLY A 81 -1.18 -5.91 -10.21
C GLY A 81 0.24 -6.04 -9.62
N GLY A 82 0.40 -6.41 -8.35
CA GLY A 82 1.72 -6.50 -7.70
C GLY A 82 2.73 -7.36 -8.47
N THR A 83 2.31 -8.56 -8.85
CA THR A 83 3.13 -9.51 -9.63
C THR A 83 3.22 -9.12 -11.11
N ALA A 84 2.08 -8.78 -11.73
CA ALA A 84 2.01 -8.36 -13.12
C ALA A 84 2.94 -7.19 -13.46
N ILE A 85 3.05 -6.19 -12.58
CA ILE A 85 3.94 -5.04 -12.76
C ILE A 85 5.40 -5.47 -12.89
N GLN A 86 5.86 -6.43 -12.09
CA GLN A 86 7.27 -6.85 -12.14
C GLN A 86 7.55 -7.71 -13.38
N PHE A 87 6.61 -8.56 -13.80
CA PHE A 87 6.73 -9.27 -15.08
C PHE A 87 6.80 -8.32 -16.28
N ALA A 88 6.11 -7.18 -16.24
CA ALA A 88 6.12 -6.20 -17.33
C ALA A 88 7.39 -5.33 -17.38
N ARG A 89 8.24 -5.35 -16.33
CA ARG A 89 9.50 -4.60 -16.29
C ARG A 89 10.67 -5.33 -16.96
N LEU A 90 10.54 -6.63 -17.17
CA LEU A 90 11.55 -7.51 -17.80
C LEU A 90 11.15 -7.85 -19.24
#